data_AF-A0A7J5E6Y4-F1
#
_entry.id   AF-A0A7J5E6Y4-F1
#
_cell.length_a   1.000
_cell.length_b   1.000
_cell.length_c   1.000
_cell.angle_alpha   90.00
_cell.angle_beta   90.00
_cell.angle_gamma   90.00
#
_symmetry.space_group_name_H-M   'P 1'
#
loop_
_entity.id
_entity.type
_entity.pdbx_description
1 polymer ?
#
loop_
_entity_poly.entity_id
_entity_poly.type
_entity_poly.pdbx_seq_one_letter_code
_entity_poly.pdbx_strand_id
1 'polypeptide(L)'
;SIFLYETAKIYLKNKPLNLKRTIFAYLSILFLGLAVLFSNQYYTATVFIFMSIFMILVYFTNPSFLRETIYWKWILVTYSPFLIVNYFLTSLPIVSYSSKAIWGIRITTIPLEDFFYSFALLSLNLFFYLLAKDKWLERK
;
A
#
# COMPACT_ATOMS: atom_id res chain seq x y z
N SER A 1 -4.51 0.42 12.37
CA SER A 1 -4.76 -0.17 11.02
C SER A 1 -4.89 -1.69 11.08
N ILE A 2 -3.96 -2.45 11.67
CA ILE A 2 -4.07 -3.92 11.83
C ILE A 2 -5.32 -4.33 12.63
N PHE A 3 -5.63 -3.60 13.71
CA PHE A 3 -6.88 -3.80 14.46
C PHE A 3 -8.12 -3.75 13.56
N LEU A 4 -8.24 -2.72 12.72
CA LEU A 4 -9.35 -2.59 11.77
C LEU A 4 -9.43 -3.77 10.80
N TYR A 5 -8.29 -4.35 10.39
CA TYR A 5 -8.27 -5.53 9.53
C TYR A 5 -8.84 -6.76 10.25
N GLU A 6 -8.41 -7.02 11.49
CA GLU A 6 -8.91 -8.14 12.29
C GLU A 6 -10.40 -7.96 12.64
N THR A 7 -10.82 -6.74 12.99
CA THR A 7 -12.23 -6.39 13.16
C THR A 7 -13.02 -6.64 11.88
N ALA A 8 -12.53 -6.17 10.73
CA ALA A 8 -13.18 -6.36 9.44
C ALA A 8 -13.36 -7.85 9.12
N LYS A 9 -12.36 -8.71 9.40
CA LYS A 9 -12.47 -10.17 9.22
C LYS A 9 -13.62 -10.80 10.00
N ILE A 10 -13.98 -10.25 11.16
CA ILE A 10 -15.07 -10.75 12.00
C ILE A 10 -16.43 -10.24 11.48
N TYR A 11 -16.54 -8.96 11.14
CA TYR A 11 -17.83 -8.33 10.86
C TYR A 11 -18.23 -8.28 9.39
N LEU A 12 -17.29 -8.40 8.45
CA LEU A 12 -17.56 -8.26 7.02
C LEU A 12 -17.44 -9.59 6.29
N LYS A 13 -18.33 -9.79 5.30
CA LYS A 13 -18.26 -10.96 4.40
C LYS A 13 -16.96 -10.94 3.60
N ASN A 14 -16.23 -12.05 3.63
CA ASN A 14 -15.08 -12.29 2.79
C ASN A 14 -15.46 -13.13 1.57
N LYS A 15 -14.87 -12.82 0.42
CA LYS A 15 -14.95 -13.57 -0.83
C LYS A 15 -13.54 -13.67 -1.43
N PRO A 16 -13.18 -14.80 -2.04
CA PRO A 16 -11.94 -14.91 -2.78
C PRO A 16 -12.00 -14.08 -4.07
N LEU A 17 -10.85 -13.60 -4.51
CA LEU A 17 -10.61 -12.87 -5.75
C LEU A 17 -9.65 -13.67 -6.61
N ASN A 18 -9.92 -13.70 -7.91
CA ASN A 18 -9.11 -14.42 -8.89
C ASN A 18 -7.91 -13.58 -9.37
N LEU A 19 -7.01 -13.21 -8.45
CA LEU A 19 -5.76 -12.54 -8.80
C LEU A 19 -4.66 -13.57 -9.06
N LYS A 20 -4.15 -13.58 -10.29
CA LYS A 20 -3.03 -14.43 -10.69
C LYS A 20 -1.75 -13.91 -10.06
N ARG A 21 -0.91 -14.83 -9.57
CA ARG A 21 0.40 -14.51 -8.98
C ARG A 21 1.30 -13.71 -9.94
N THR A 22 1.21 -13.97 -11.24
CA THR A 22 1.98 -13.27 -12.28
C THR A 22 1.72 -11.76 -12.33
N ILE A 23 0.53 -11.30 -11.91
CA ILE A 23 0.20 -9.87 -11.85
C ILE A 23 1.18 -9.15 -10.91
N PHE A 24 1.52 -9.75 -9.77
CA PHE A 24 2.45 -9.15 -8.82
C PHE A 24 3.88 -9.05 -9.37
N ALA A 25 4.30 -9.97 -10.23
CA ALA A 25 5.60 -9.89 -10.92
C ALA A 25 5.62 -8.75 -11.95
N TYR A 26 4.55 -8.56 -12.73
CA TYR A 26 4.47 -7.43 -13.65
C TYR A 26 4.43 -6.10 -12.89
N LEU A 27 3.69 -6.03 -11.79
CA LEU A 27 3.63 -4.83 -10.93
C LEU A 27 4.98 -4.52 -10.28
N SER A 28 5.74 -5.54 -9.83
CA SER A 28 7.06 -5.30 -9.24
C SER A 28 8.04 -4.71 -10.25
N ILE A 29 8.06 -5.25 -11.49
CA ILE A 29 8.88 -4.75 -12.59
C ILE A 29 8.47 -3.33 -12.95
N LEU A 30 7.17 -3.06 -13.05
CA LEU A 30 6.63 -1.72 -13.33
C LEU A 30 7.11 -0.70 -12.28
N PHE A 31 6.92 -0.99 -10.98
CA PHE A 31 7.34 -0.06 -9.94
C PHE A 31 8.86 0.10 -9.87
N LEU A 32 9.64 -0.96 -10.13
CA LEU A 32 11.09 -0.85 -10.23
C LEU A 32 11.51 0.08 -11.39
N GLY A 33 10.87 -0.07 -12.55
CA GLY A 33 11.10 0.80 -13.71
C GLY A 33 10.75 2.26 -13.42
N LEU A 34 9.62 2.51 -12.75
CA LEU A 34 9.22 3.85 -12.31
C LEU A 34 10.23 4.43 -11.30
N ALA A 35 10.74 3.64 -10.37
CA ALA A 35 11.77 4.10 -9.43
C ALA A 35 13.05 4.57 -10.13
N VAL A 36 13.47 3.87 -11.19
CA VAL A 36 14.65 4.26 -11.99
C VAL A 36 14.37 5.53 -12.80
N LEU A 37 13.20 5.60 -13.44
CA LEU A 37 12.78 6.77 -14.23
C LEU A 37 12.71 8.06 -13.39
N PHE A 38 12.21 7.95 -12.16
CA PHE A 38 12.09 9.07 -11.23
C PHE A 38 13.23 9.14 -10.20
N SER A 39 14.41 8.58 -10.51
CA SER A 39 15.57 8.53 -9.60
C SER A 39 16.05 9.90 -9.09
N ASN A 40 15.85 10.97 -9.87
CA ASN A 40 16.17 12.34 -9.44
C ASN A 40 15.18 12.91 -8.40
N GLN A 41 14.04 12.26 -8.21
CA GLN A 41 13.02 12.62 -7.22
C GLN A 41 13.08 11.60 -6.08
N TYR A 42 13.96 11.85 -5.10
CA TYR A 42 14.26 10.88 -4.03
C TYR A 42 13.01 10.33 -3.32
N TYR A 43 12.01 11.18 -3.08
CA TYR A 43 10.76 10.74 -2.45
C TYR A 43 9.99 9.77 -3.36
N THR A 44 9.67 10.18 -4.58
CA THR A 44 8.98 9.34 -5.59
C THR A 44 9.71 8.01 -5.84
N ALA A 45 11.02 8.06 -6.03
CA ALA A 45 11.84 6.87 -6.23
C ALA A 45 11.74 5.92 -5.03
N THR A 46 11.88 6.44 -3.81
CA THR A 46 11.79 5.65 -2.58
C THR A 46 10.43 4.97 -2.44
N VAL A 47 9.34 5.70 -2.68
CA VAL A 47 7.98 5.15 -2.63
C VAL A 47 7.82 3.99 -3.61
N PHE A 48 8.29 4.14 -4.85
CA PHE A 48 8.21 3.07 -5.84
C PHE A 48 9.13 1.88 -5.56
N ILE A 49 10.30 2.09 -4.93
CA ILE A 49 11.14 0.99 -4.44
C ILE A 49 10.36 0.17 -3.40
N PHE A 50 9.72 0.81 -2.41
CA PHE A 50 8.93 0.08 -1.41
C PHE A 50 7.71 -0.63 -2.01
N MET A 51 7.04 -0.03 -2.98
CA MET A 51 5.98 -0.69 -3.75
C MET A 51 6.50 -1.93 -4.48
N SER A 52 7.66 -1.83 -5.14
CA SER A 52 8.29 -2.95 -5.83
C SER A 52 8.68 -4.06 -4.86
N ILE A 53 9.33 -3.73 -3.73
CA ILE A 53 9.68 -4.67 -2.66
C ILE A 53 8.43 -5.41 -2.15
N PHE A 54 7.34 -4.68 -1.87
CA PHE A 54 6.10 -5.30 -1.43
C PHE A 54 5.56 -6.31 -2.46
N MET A 55 5.52 -5.93 -3.74
CA MET A 55 5.06 -6.82 -4.82
C MET A 55 5.98 -8.05 -5.00
N ILE A 56 7.29 -7.89 -4.82
CA ILE A 56 8.27 -8.98 -4.81
C ILE A 56 7.99 -9.95 -3.66
N LEU A 57 7.80 -9.44 -2.44
CA LEU A 57 7.50 -10.25 -1.26
C LEU A 57 6.21 -11.04 -1.46
N VAL A 58 5.16 -10.39 -1.96
CA VAL A 58 3.88 -11.02 -2.30
C VAL A 58 4.07 -12.08 -3.37
N TYR A 59 4.85 -11.80 -4.41
CA TYR A 59 5.14 -12.77 -5.45
C TYR A 59 5.82 -14.01 -4.86
N PHE A 60 6.87 -13.88 -4.05
CA PHE A 60 7.61 -15.04 -3.54
C PHE A 60 6.86 -15.83 -2.46
N THR A 61 6.21 -15.16 -1.53
CA THR A 61 5.49 -15.80 -0.41
C THR A 61 4.06 -16.19 -0.75
N ASN A 62 3.50 -15.63 -1.82
CA ASN A 62 2.17 -15.91 -2.33
C ASN A 62 1.05 -15.85 -1.25
N PRO A 63 0.97 -14.77 -0.45
CA PRO A 63 0.03 -14.71 0.67
C PRO A 63 -1.43 -14.66 0.17
N SER A 64 -2.36 -15.26 0.92
CA SER A 64 -3.77 -15.30 0.52
C SER A 64 -4.48 -13.95 0.64
N PHE A 65 -4.09 -13.09 1.58
CA PHE A 65 -4.89 -11.92 1.96
C PHE A 65 -5.14 -10.93 0.80
N LEU A 66 -4.22 -10.77 -0.15
CA LEU A 66 -4.43 -9.91 -1.33
C LEU A 66 -5.52 -10.45 -2.28
N ARG A 67 -5.75 -11.77 -2.25
CA ARG A 67 -6.82 -12.47 -2.96
C ARG A 67 -8.11 -12.54 -2.16
N GLU A 68 -8.22 -11.79 -1.07
CA GLU A 68 -9.42 -11.74 -0.25
C GLU A 68 -10.04 -10.35 -0.33
N THR A 69 -11.35 -10.27 -0.59
CA THR A 69 -12.05 -8.97 -0.63
C THR A 69 -11.93 -8.19 0.67
N ILE A 70 -11.69 -8.88 1.79
CA ILE A 70 -11.56 -8.24 3.10
C ILE A 70 -10.37 -7.27 3.16
N TYR A 71 -9.25 -7.61 2.53
CA TYR A 71 -8.09 -6.75 2.45
C TYR A 71 -8.41 -5.45 1.71
N TRP A 72 -9.10 -5.54 0.58
CA TRP A 72 -9.48 -4.37 -0.22
C TRP A 72 -10.52 -3.50 0.49
N LYS A 73 -11.48 -4.10 1.21
CA LYS A 73 -12.40 -3.36 2.09
C LYS A 73 -11.65 -2.63 3.20
N TRP A 74 -10.67 -3.27 3.81
CA TRP A 74 -9.83 -2.67 4.84
C TRP A 74 -9.01 -1.49 4.31
N ILE A 75 -8.44 -1.60 3.11
CA ILE A 75 -7.78 -0.47 2.43
C ILE A 75 -8.77 0.68 2.24
N LEU A 76 -9.96 0.43 1.70
CA LEU A 76 -10.97 1.48 1.48
C LEU A 76 -11.38 2.20 2.78
N VAL A 77 -11.63 1.43 3.84
CA VAL A 77 -11.97 2.00 5.16
C VAL A 77 -10.82 2.83 5.71
N THR A 78 -9.58 2.36 5.57
CA THR A 78 -8.39 3.09 6.04
C THR A 78 -8.09 4.33 5.20
N TYR A 79 -8.43 4.30 3.91
CA TYR A 79 -8.23 5.43 3.00
C TYR A 79 -9.26 6.54 3.19
N SER A 80 -10.42 6.25 3.78
CA SER A 80 -11.46 7.25 4.06
C SER A 80 -10.96 8.39 4.96
N PRO A 81 -10.38 8.15 6.16
CA PRO A 81 -9.79 9.23 6.95
C PRO A 81 -8.50 9.79 6.33
N PHE A 82 -7.72 8.97 5.61
CA PHE A 82 -6.53 9.45 4.89
C PHE A 82 -6.88 10.56 3.90
N LEU A 83 -7.92 10.37 3.07
CA LEU A 83 -8.35 11.35 2.09
C LEU A 83 -8.77 12.66 2.74
N ILE A 84 -9.60 12.58 3.79
CA ILE A 84 -10.12 13.76 4.49
C ILE A 84 -8.97 14.55 5.11
N VAL A 85 -8.12 13.88 5.90
CA VAL A 85 -7.04 14.55 6.64
C VAL A 85 -5.98 15.10 5.68
N ASN A 86 -5.54 14.32 4.69
CA ASN A 86 -4.50 14.80 3.76
C ASN A 86 -5.01 15.92 2.86
N TYR A 87 -6.30 15.92 2.49
CA TYR A 87 -6.90 17.03 1.78
C TYR A 87 -6.78 18.32 2.60
N PHE A 88 -7.18 18.32 3.88
CA PHE A 88 -7.06 19.50 4.74
C PHE A 88 -5.60 19.93 4.94
N LEU A 89 -4.71 18.98 5.21
CA LEU A 89 -3.28 19.28 5.46
C LEU A 89 -2.57 19.89 4.24
N THR A 90 -2.91 19.42 3.04
CA THR A 90 -2.29 19.91 1.80
C THR A 90 -2.98 21.15 1.23
N SER A 91 -4.25 21.39 1.56
CA SER A 91 -4.99 22.59 1.14
C SER A 91 -4.72 23.81 2.04
N LEU A 92 -4.40 23.60 3.32
CA LEU A 92 -4.05 24.66 4.28
C LEU A 92 -2.54 24.97 4.33
N PRO A 93 -1.81 24.71 3.24
CA PRO A 93 -0.37 24.44 3.16
C PRO A 93 0.38 24.04 4.45
N ILE A 94 -0.25 23.25 5.33
CA ILE A 94 0.39 22.78 6.57
C ILE A 94 1.50 21.78 6.22
N VAL A 95 1.24 20.91 5.24
CA VAL A 95 2.22 20.01 4.66
C VAL A 95 2.45 20.43 3.21
N SER A 96 3.67 20.91 2.93
CA SER A 96 4.07 21.38 1.61
C SER A 96 5.11 20.47 0.97
N TYR A 97 4.97 20.22 -0.33
CA TYR A 97 5.90 19.42 -1.11
C TYR A 97 6.66 20.30 -2.10
N SER A 98 7.97 20.12 -2.16
CA SER A 98 8.79 20.73 -3.22
C SER A 98 8.41 20.13 -4.57
N SER A 99 8.25 20.97 -5.59
CA SER A 99 8.00 20.52 -6.98
C SER A 99 9.13 19.66 -7.54
N LYS A 100 10.32 19.71 -6.95
CA LYS A 100 11.46 18.85 -7.31
C LYS A 100 11.39 17.45 -6.68
N ALA A 101 10.55 17.26 -5.65
CA ALA A 101 10.47 16.01 -4.90
C ALA A 101 9.32 15.10 -5.35
N ILE A 102 8.34 15.64 -6.07
CA ILE A 102 7.16 14.94 -6.58
C ILE A 102 7.10 15.06 -8.11
N TRP A 103 6.43 14.12 -8.78
CA TRP A 103 6.22 14.12 -10.24
C TRP A 103 5.16 15.12 -10.73
N GLY A 104 4.55 15.87 -9.80
CA GLY A 104 3.57 16.92 -10.09
C GLY A 104 2.12 16.47 -10.24
N ILE A 105 1.83 15.16 -10.24
CA ILE A 105 0.45 14.65 -10.31
C ILE A 105 -0.19 14.67 -8.92
N ARG A 106 -1.40 15.23 -8.83
CA ARG A 106 -2.19 15.33 -7.59
C ARG A 106 -3.61 14.82 -7.79
N ILE A 107 -4.17 14.19 -6.75
CA ILE A 107 -5.61 13.95 -6.63
C ILE A 107 -6.15 15.00 -5.67
N THR A 108 -7.00 15.90 -6.16
CA THR A 108 -7.39 17.14 -5.45
C THR A 108 -6.14 17.96 -5.11
N THR A 109 -5.74 18.06 -3.85
CA THR A 109 -4.52 18.73 -3.38
C THR A 109 -3.41 17.76 -2.97
N ILE A 110 -3.72 16.47 -2.87
CA ILE A 110 -2.83 15.42 -2.33
C ILE A 110 -1.91 14.90 -3.46
N PRO A 111 -0.58 14.89 -3.28
CA PRO A 111 0.34 14.21 -4.19
C PRO A 111 -0.03 12.75 -4.42
N LEU A 112 0.04 12.28 -5.67
CA LEU A 112 -0.32 10.90 -5.99
C LEU A 112 0.62 9.88 -5.32
N GLU A 113 1.87 10.26 -5.07
CA GLU A 113 2.87 9.48 -4.32
C GLU A 113 2.43 9.15 -2.90
N ASP A 114 1.69 10.03 -2.22
CA ASP A 114 1.20 9.78 -0.86
C ASP A 114 0.27 8.56 -0.82
N PHE A 115 -0.49 8.32 -1.90
CA PHE A 115 -1.36 7.16 -2.02
C PHE A 115 -0.55 5.86 -2.12
N PHE A 116 0.54 5.87 -2.89
CA PHE A 116 1.44 4.73 -3.01
C PHE A 116 2.23 4.50 -1.73
N TYR A 117 2.70 5.58 -1.10
CA TYR A 117 3.38 5.53 0.19
C TYR A 117 2.47 4.89 1.26
N SER A 118 1.25 5.40 1.41
CA SER A 118 0.27 4.88 2.37
C SER A 118 -0.04 3.40 2.07
N PHE A 119 -0.18 3.04 0.79
CA PHE A 119 -0.47 1.67 0.38
C PHE A 119 0.66 0.72 0.76
N ALA A 120 1.90 1.07 0.41
CA ALA A 120 3.08 0.29 0.71
C ALA A 120 3.24 0.11 2.22
N LEU A 121 3.12 1.22 2.98
CA LEU A 121 3.26 1.22 4.43
C LEU A 121 2.22 0.29 5.08
N LEU A 122 0.94 0.48 4.77
CA LEU A 122 -0.15 -0.32 5.33
C LEU A 122 0.00 -1.80 4.97
N SER A 123 0.29 -2.09 3.70
CA SER A 123 0.32 -3.45 3.19
C SER A 123 1.54 -4.23 3.67
N LEU A 124 2.71 -3.60 3.75
CA LEU A 124 3.92 -4.21 4.34
C LEU A 124 3.72 -4.49 5.83
N ASN A 125 3.13 -3.55 6.59
CA ASN A 125 2.84 -3.77 8.00
C ASN A 125 1.89 -4.95 8.21
N LEU A 126 0.81 -5.03 7.42
CA LEU A 126 -0.13 -6.15 7.49
C LEU A 126 0.54 -7.47 7.09
N PHE A 127 1.36 -7.45 6.04
CA PHE A 127 2.11 -8.61 5.56
C PHE A 127 2.99 -9.22 6.64
N PHE A 128 3.83 -8.41 7.29
CA PHE A 128 4.71 -8.90 8.37
C PHE A 128 3.93 -9.35 9.59
N TYR A 129 2.83 -8.68 9.93
CA TYR A 129 1.95 -9.10 11.02
C TYR A 129 1.36 -10.50 10.75
N LEU A 130 0.84 -10.75 9.55
CA LEU A 130 0.25 -12.05 9.19
C LEU A 130 1.32 -13.15 9.19
N LEU A 131 2.49 -12.89 8.61
CA LEU A 131 3.61 -13.84 8.65
C LEU A 131 4.03 -14.20 10.08
N ALA A 132 4.08 -13.21 10.97
CA ALA A 132 4.42 -13.44 12.37
C ALA A 132 3.31 -14.21 13.11
N LYS A 133 2.05 -13.89 12.82
CA LYS A 133 0.87 -14.54 13.40
C LYS A 133 0.81 -16.03 13.04
N ASP A 134 1.01 -16.36 11.76
CA ASP A 134 0.97 -17.76 11.29
C ASP A 134 2.05 -18.59 12.00
N LYS A 135 3.29 -18.09 12.03
CA LYS A 135 4.41 -18.75 12.74
C LYS A 135 4.21 -18.88 14.25
N TRP A 136 3.53 -17.93 14.89
CA TRP A 136 3.26 -17.97 16.33
C TRP A 136 2.18 -18.99 16.66
N LEU A 137 1.15 -19.11 15.82
CA LEU A 137 0.09 -20.11 15.98
C LEU A 137 0.60 -21.53 15.74
N GLU A 138 1.52 -21.74 14.78
CA GLU A 138 2.15 -23.05 14.54
C GLU A 138 3.00 -23.56 15.71
N ARG A 139 3.46 -22.66 16.60
CA ARG A 139 4.27 -23.01 17.77
C ARG A 139 3.44 -23.37 19.01
N LYS A 140 2.12 -23.18 18.97
CA LYS A 140 1.19 -23.48 20.06
C LYS A 140 0.42 -24.76 19.77
#